data_AF-R2QED5-F1
#
_entry.id   AF-R2QED5-F1
#
_cell.length_a   1.000
_cell.length_b   1.000
_cell.length_c   1.000
_cell.angle_alpha   90.00
_cell.angle_beta   90.00
_cell.angle_gamma   90.00
#
_symmetry.space_group_name_H-M   'P 1'
#
loop_
_entity.id
_entity.type
_entity.pdbx_description
1 polymer ?
#
loop_
_entity_poly.entity_id
_entity_poly.type
_entity_poly.pdbx_seq_one_letter_code
_entity_poly.pdbx_strand_id
1 'polypeptide(L)' 'MLKISKSITGESMIGEERVIYMNATVSEDHEGPASISQQINNRQLYNENKEECRRDIDDFPKLVRETEDSLIN' A
#
# COMPACT_ATOMS: atom_id res chain seq x y z
N MET A 1 -3.52 -17.19 21.91
CA MET A 1 -3.67 -17.37 20.45
C MET A 1 -2.65 -16.48 19.77
N LEU A 2 -1.89 -17.02 18.82
CA LEU A 2 -0.87 -16.26 18.09
C LEU A 2 -1.61 -15.36 17.09
N LYS A 3 -1.41 -14.05 17.17
CA LYS A 3 -1.98 -13.11 16.19
C LYS A 3 -0.99 -12.97 15.05
N ILE A 4 -1.40 -13.36 13.84
CA ILE A 4 -0.58 -13.21 12.65
C ILE A 4 -1.03 -11.94 11.95
N SER A 5 -0.06 -11.06 11.68
CA SER A 5 -0.25 -9.87 10.86
C SER A 5 0.81 -9.82 9.77
N LYS A 6 0.41 -9.38 8.56
CA LYS A 6 1.32 -9.07 7.46
C LYS A 6 1.26 -7.58 7.17
N SER A 7 2.43 -6.96 7.12
CA SER A 7 2.57 -5.60 6.62
C SER A 7 3.08 -5.63 5.19
N ILE A 8 2.44 -4.86 4.33
CA ILE A 8 2.79 -4.72 2.91
C ILE A 8 3.21 -3.27 2.72
N THR A 9 4.40 -3.04 2.16
CA THR A 9 4.91 -1.71 1.88
C THR A 9 5.06 -1.52 0.38
N GLY A 10 4.44 -0.47 -0.15
CA GLY A 10 4.59 -0.03 -1.52
C GLY A 10 5.37 1.29 -1.54
N GLU A 11 6.29 1.43 -2.47
CA GLU A 11 6.96 2.70 -2.71
C GLU A 11 6.97 3.00 -4.20
N SER A 12 6.45 4.18 -4.54
CA SER A 12 6.51 4.71 -5.90
C SER A 12 7.74 5.60 -5.97
N MET A 13 8.77 5.14 -6.70
CA MET A 13 10.00 5.88 -6.96
C MET A 13 9.97 6.39 -8.40
N ILE A 14 10.15 7.70 -8.56
CA ILE A 14 10.31 8.32 -9.87
C ILE A 14 11.78 8.76 -9.97
N GLY A 15 12.55 8.04 -10.78
CA GLY A 15 14.00 8.20 -10.83
C GLY A 15 14.65 7.71 -9.53
N GLU A 16 15.31 8.62 -8.80
CA GLU A 16 15.97 8.33 -7.52
C GLU A 16 15.18 8.84 -6.30
N GLU A 17 14.05 9.52 -6.53
CA GLU A 17 13.25 10.10 -5.45
C GLU A 17 12.00 9.27 -5.18
N ARG A 18 11.78 8.95 -3.89
CA ARG A 18 10.53 8.33 -3.43
C ARG A 18 9.42 9.38 -3.43
N VAL A 19 8.45 9.21 -4.32
CA VAL A 19 7.33 10.14 -4.50
C VAL A 19 6.17 9.79 -3.58
N ILE A 20 5.82 8.51 -3.51
CA ILE A 20 4.75 8.00 -2.65
C ILE A 20 5.29 6.85 -1.82
N TYR A 21 4.88 6.82 -0.57
CA TYR A 21 5.04 5.70 0.33
C TYR A 21 3.66 5.18 0.72
N MET A 22 3.44 3.89 0.57
CA MET A 22 2.25 3.21 1.03
C MET A 22 2.62 2.09 1.98
N ASN A 23 1.82 1.93 3.02
CA ASN A 23 1.95 0.84 3.96
C ASN A 23 0.55 0.33 4.29
N ALA A 24 0.36 -0.97 4.22
CA ALA A 24 -0.86 -1.64 4.63
C ALA A 24 -0.55 -2.67 5.69
N THR A 25 -1.42 -2.79 6.68
CA THR A 25 -1.33 -3.86 7.68
C THR A 25 -2.59 -4.69 7.64
N VAL A 26 -2.40 -5.98 7.36
CA VAL A 26 -3.42 -7.03 7.33
C VAL A 26 -3.25 -7.89 8.57
N SER A 27 -4.33 -8.16 9.29
CA SER A 27 -4.32 -9.00 10.49
C SER A 27 -5.36 -10.11 10.38
N GLU A 28 -5.05 -11.32 10.84
CA GLU A 28 -6.02 -12.44 10.88
C GLU A 28 -7.11 -12.28 11.96
N ASP A 29 -6.89 -11.39 12.94
CA ASP A 29 -7.93 -10.93 13.86
C ASP A 29 -8.99 -10.21 13.00
N HIS A 30 -10.09 -10.92 12.74
CA HIS A 30 -11.29 -10.59 11.96
C HIS A 30 -12.02 -9.27 12.35
N GLU A 31 -11.31 -8.22 12.74
CA GLU A 31 -11.88 -7.00 13.33
C GLU A 31 -11.85 -5.76 12.41
N GLY A 32 -11.46 -5.88 11.14
CA GLY A 32 -11.69 -4.78 10.20
C GLY A 32 -10.94 -4.86 8.88
N PRO A 33 -11.28 -3.98 7.93
CA PRO A 33 -10.55 -3.86 6.67
C PRO A 33 -9.08 -3.53 6.95
N ALA A 34 -8.17 -4.08 6.13
CA ALA A 34 -6.75 -3.75 6.19
C ALA A 34 -6.53 -2.23 6.31
N SER A 35 -5.69 -1.84 7.26
CA SER A 35 -5.36 -0.43 7.47
C SER A 35 -4.32 -0.01 6.45
N ILE A 36 -4.76 0.72 5.42
CA ILE A 36 -3.91 1.27 4.37
C ILE A 36 -3.57 2.72 4.72
N SER A 37 -2.29 3.00 4.86
CA SER A 37 -1.71 4.33 5.04
C SER A 37 -0.93 4.72 3.79
N GLN A 38 -1.16 5.91 3.28
CA GLN A 38 -0.46 6.47 2.12
C GLN A 38 0.10 7.85 2.46
N GLN A 39 1.36 8.09 2.09
CA GLN A 39 2.07 9.33 2.34
C GLN A 39 2.76 9.78 1.06
N ILE A 40 2.38 10.97 0.59
CA ILE A 40 3.03 11.61 -0.56
C ILE A 40 4.20 12.43 -0.02
N ASN A 41 5.43 12.01 -0.34
CA ASN A 41 6.65 12.67 0.11
C ASN A 41 7.04 13.82 -0.82
N ASN A 42 6.94 13.63 -2.14
CA ASN A 42 7.27 14.65 -3.12
C ASN A 42 6.04 15.01 -3.97
N ARG A 43 5.33 16.08 -3.59
CA ARG A 43 4.15 16.56 -4.34
C ARG A 43 4.50 17.08 -5.74
N GLN A 44 5.72 17.55 -5.97
CA GLN A 44 6.12 18.10 -7.26
C GLN A 44 6.25 16.96 -8.28
N LEU A 45 7.05 15.94 -7.96
CA LEU A 45 7.17 14.74 -8.80
C LEU A 45 5.84 13.99 -8.95
N TYR A 46 5.02 13.95 -7.90
CA TYR A 46 3.66 13.41 -7.99
C TYR A 46 2.82 14.18 -9.01
N ASN A 47 2.94 15.51 -9.06
CA ASN A 47 2.18 16.31 -10.02
C ASN A 47 2.67 16.14 -11.45
N GLU A 48 3.97 15.92 -11.65
CA GLU A 48 4.59 15.66 -12.94
C GLU A 48 4.27 14.25 -13.46
N ASN A 49 4.12 13.26 -12.56
CA ASN A 49 3.89 11.85 -12.88
C ASN A 49 2.55 11.33 -12.34
N LYS A 50 1.51 12.18 -12.36
CA LYS A 50 0.20 11.88 -11.74
C LYS A 50 -0.41 10.57 -12.21
N GLU A 51 -0.27 10.23 -13.48
CA GLU A 51 -0.90 9.05 -14.05
C GLU A 51 -0.30 7.76 -13.48
N GLU A 52 1.03 7.67 -13.46
CA GLU A 52 1.75 6.52 -12.90
C GLU A 52 1.55 6.43 -11.38
N CYS A 53 1.74 7.54 -10.68
CA CYS A 53 1.52 7.64 -9.25
C CYS A 53 0.09 7.25 -8.83
N ARG A 54 -0.94 7.66 -9.59
CA ARG A 54 -2.33 7.27 -9.32
C ARG A 54 -2.58 5.80 -9.59
N ARG A 55 -1.94 5.24 -10.61
CA ARG A 55 -2.04 3.83 -10.93
C ARG A 55 -1.44 2.98 -9.81
N ASP A 56 -0.26 3.33 -9.32
CA ASP A 56 0.34 2.66 -8.16
C ASP A 56 -0.55 2.75 -6.92
N ILE A 57 -1.17 3.92 -6.67
CA ILE A 57 -2.13 4.11 -5.57
C ILE A 57 -3.38 3.24 -5.74
N ASP A 58 -3.85 3.02 -6.96
CA ASP A 58 -5.02 2.18 -7.24
C ASP A 58 -4.69 0.67 -7.21
N ASP A 59 -3.48 0.29 -7.60
CA ASP A 59 -3.02 -1.10 -7.60
C ASP A 59 -2.62 -1.59 -6.20
N PHE A 60 -2.05 -0.73 -5.36
CA PHE A 60 -1.67 -1.08 -3.99
C PHE A 60 -2.80 -1.72 -3.17
N PRO A 61 -4.01 -1.13 -3.05
CA PRO A 61 -5.11 -1.73 -2.30
C PRO A 61 -5.67 -3.01 -2.94
N LYS A 62 -5.37 -3.32 -4.21
CA LYS A 62 -5.70 -4.62 -4.82
C LYS A 62 -4.75 -5.70 -4.32
N LEU A 63 -3.45 -5.42 -4.32
CA LEU A 63 -2.42 -6.30 -3.76
C LEU A 63 -2.65 -6.61 -2.28
N VAL A 64 -3.10 -5.61 -1.51
CA VAL A 64 -3.47 -5.79 -0.10
C VAL A 64 -4.60 -6.80 0.04
N ARG A 65 -5.65 -6.67 -0.78
CA ARG A 65 -6.80 -7.60 -0.77
C ARG A 65 -6.41 -9.00 -1.23
N GLU A 66 -5.60 -9.14 -2.27
CA GLU A 66 -5.08 -10.45 -2.68
C GLU A 66 -4.27 -11.12 -1.57
N THR A 67 -3.54 -10.33 -0.79
CA THR A 67 -2.80 -10.83 0.39
C THR A 67 -3.72 -11.18 1.55
N GLU A 68 -4.79 -10.40 1.78
CA GLU A 68 -5.88 -10.72 2.71
C GLU A 68 -6.52 -12.07 2.36
N ASP A 69 -6.96 -12.25 1.11
CA ASP A 69 -7.53 -13.50 0.61
C ASP A 69 -6.55 -14.68 0.77
N SER A 70 -5.25 -14.47 0.53
CA SER A 70 -4.23 -15.50 0.71
C SER A 70 -3.93 -15.83 2.18
N LEU A 71 -4.21 -14.93 3.12
CA LEU A 71 -4.01 -15.14 4.55
C LEU A 71 -5.18 -15.88 5.21
N ILE A 72 -6.38 -15.74 4.65
CA ILE A 72 -7.61 -16.32 5.18
C ILE A 72 -7.84 -17.76 4.67
N ASN A 73 -6.91 -18.32 3.87
CA ASN A 73 -7.04 -19.62 3.20
C ASN A 73 -6.32 -20.77 3.92
#